data_AF-A0A423M9P4-F1
#
_entry.id   AF-A0A423M9P4-F1
#
_cell.length_a   1.000
_cell.length_b   1.000
_cell.length_c   1.000
_cell.angle_alpha   90.00
_cell.angle_beta   90.00
_cell.angle_gamma   90.00
#
_symmetry.space_group_name_H-M   'P 1'
#
loop_
_entity.id
_entity.type
_entity.pdbx_description
1 polymer ?
#
loop_
_entity_poly.entity_id
_entity_poly.type
_entity_poly.pdbx_seq_one_letter_code
_entity_poly.pdbx_strand_id
1 'polypeptide(L)'
;MIIIQELHQFEDGLRPAQPSVAHDWDGEKWQMNPARAAELEQQEAEQLCSKVDAAADNARTALAGDPLKAMEYAQAAADAQAYQDAGYPKKEVPLSVAAWVVKGRTAKLAAEQILSKADQLTDHLLALRTLRLKAKAQIRAQAAKGNMDLARSAGDEALVAIRELVNGPSS
;
A
#
# COMPACT_ATOMS: atom_id res chain seq x y z
N MET A 1 -30.91 -18.58 39.72
CA MET A 1 -30.44 -18.26 38.35
C MET A 1 -29.78 -19.52 37.82
N ILE A 2 -30.37 -20.17 36.81
CA ILE A 2 -29.82 -21.41 36.23
C ILE A 2 -28.93 -20.97 35.07
N ILE A 3 -27.61 -21.10 35.23
CA ILE A 3 -26.67 -20.98 34.12
C ILE A 3 -26.80 -22.27 33.31
N ILE A 4 -27.48 -22.21 32.16
CA ILE A 4 -27.44 -23.32 31.19
C ILE A 4 -26.21 -23.05 30.32
N GLN A 5 -25.18 -23.87 30.47
CA GLN A 5 -24.02 -23.81 29.60
C GLN A 5 -24.40 -24.44 28.26
N GLU A 6 -24.31 -23.67 27.17
CA GLU A 6 -24.59 -24.19 25.82
C GLU A 6 -23.51 -25.21 25.42
N LEU A 7 -23.94 -26.47 25.28
CA LEU A 7 -23.11 -27.58 24.82
C LEU A 7 -23.30 -27.75 23.32
N HIS A 8 -22.19 -27.82 22.60
CA HIS A 8 -22.12 -28.07 21.17
C HIS A 8 -21.69 -29.52 20.92
N GLN A 9 -22.23 -30.13 19.86
CA GLN A 9 -21.86 -31.47 19.44
C GLN A 9 -20.61 -31.43 18.56
N PHE A 10 -19.61 -32.21 18.94
CA PHE A 10 -18.40 -32.48 18.16
C PHE A 10 -18.24 -34.00 17.97
N GLU A 11 -17.28 -34.41 17.12
CA GLU A 11 -17.08 -35.83 16.76
C GLU A 11 -16.85 -36.75 17.98
N ASP A 12 -16.23 -36.22 19.03
CA ASP A 12 -15.85 -36.91 20.26
C ASP A 12 -16.84 -36.73 21.42
N GLY A 13 -17.91 -35.93 21.24
CA GLY A 13 -18.97 -35.74 22.24
C GLY A 13 -19.49 -34.31 22.37
N LEU A 14 -20.28 -34.08 23.42
CA LEU A 14 -20.82 -32.76 23.76
C LEU A 14 -19.80 -31.99 24.63
N ARG A 15 -19.48 -30.75 24.25
CA ARG A 15 -18.60 -29.85 25.02
C ARG A 15 -19.04 -28.39 24.87
N PRO A 16 -18.62 -27.49 25.79
CA PRO A 16 -18.92 -26.06 25.67
C PRO A 16 -18.41 -25.48 24.34
N ALA A 17 -18.96 -24.32 23.93
CA ALA A 17 -18.49 -23.59 22.75
C ALA A 17 -16.96 -23.42 22.77
N GLN A 18 -16.31 -23.66 21.63
CA GLN A 18 -14.88 -23.42 21.49
C GLN A 18 -14.62 -21.90 21.63
N PRO A 19 -13.75 -21.46 22.56
CA PRO A 19 -13.51 -20.02 22.76
C PRO A 19 -12.89 -19.36 21.53
N SER A 20 -11.96 -20.06 20.87
CA SER A 20 -11.38 -19.64 19.59
C SER A 20 -10.70 -20.83 18.91
N VAL A 21 -10.40 -20.69 17.62
CA VAL A 21 -9.63 -21.66 16.83
C VAL A 21 -8.24 -21.99 17.41
N ALA A 22 -7.70 -21.12 18.28
CA ALA A 22 -6.44 -21.34 18.97
C ALA A 22 -6.55 -22.32 20.16
N HIS A 23 -7.75 -22.71 20.57
CA HIS A 23 -7.96 -23.65 21.66
C HIS A 23 -8.14 -25.09 21.16
N ASP A 24 -7.49 -26.02 21.83
CA ASP A 24 -7.67 -27.45 21.66
C ASP A 24 -8.43 -28.03 22.87
N TRP A 25 -9.19 -29.10 22.63
CA TRP A 25 -9.85 -29.83 23.71
C TRP A 25 -8.87 -30.84 24.30
N ASP A 26 -8.63 -30.81 25.62
CA ASP A 26 -7.72 -31.74 26.31
C ASP A 26 -8.42 -33.03 26.81
N GLY A 27 -9.74 -33.14 26.60
CA GLY A 27 -10.59 -34.19 27.15
C GLY A 27 -11.56 -33.71 28.24
N GLU A 28 -11.24 -32.60 28.91
CA GLU A 28 -12.00 -32.05 30.05
C GLU A 28 -12.35 -30.56 29.86
N LYS A 29 -11.46 -29.78 29.26
CA LYS A 29 -11.59 -28.34 29.06
C LYS A 29 -10.87 -27.86 27.80
N TRP A 30 -11.24 -26.66 27.36
CA TRP A 30 -10.51 -25.95 26.32
C TRP A 30 -9.17 -25.44 26.86
N GLN A 31 -8.07 -25.83 26.22
CA GLN A 31 -6.73 -25.34 26.49
C GLN A 31 -6.20 -24.53 25.30
N MET A 32 -5.62 -23.36 25.57
CA MET A 32 -4.97 -22.57 24.53
C MET A 32 -3.74 -23.32 24.01
N ASN A 33 -3.64 -23.49 22.69
CA ASN A 33 -2.45 -24.00 22.03
C ASN A 33 -1.54 -22.82 21.64
N PRO A 34 -0.40 -22.62 22.32
CA PRO A 34 0.45 -21.45 22.09
C PRO A 34 1.09 -21.46 20.70
N ALA A 35 1.37 -22.63 20.12
CA ALA A 35 1.91 -22.73 18.76
C ALA A 35 0.86 -22.31 17.72
N ARG A 36 -0.39 -22.75 17.89
CA ARG A 36 -1.48 -22.36 17.00
C ARG A 36 -1.85 -20.88 17.16
N ALA A 37 -1.84 -20.36 18.37
CA ALA A 37 -2.04 -18.93 18.63
C ALA A 37 -0.98 -18.09 17.89
N ALA A 38 0.30 -18.42 18.02
CA ALA A 38 1.39 -17.73 17.32
C ALA A 38 1.27 -17.82 15.79
N GLU A 39 0.86 -18.98 15.25
CA GLU A 39 0.62 -19.15 13.81
C GLU A 39 -0.51 -18.24 13.31
N LEU A 40 -1.62 -18.15 14.04
CA LEU A 40 -2.75 -17.29 13.69
C LEU A 40 -2.35 -15.80 13.71
N GLU A 41 -1.58 -15.38 14.71
CA GLU A 41 -1.05 -14.01 14.79
C GLU A 41 -0.12 -13.70 13.61
N GLN A 42 0.74 -14.65 13.22
CA GLN A 42 1.61 -14.51 12.06
C GLN A 42 0.80 -14.40 10.75
N GLN A 43 -0.23 -15.23 10.59
CA GLN A 43 -1.12 -15.18 9.43
C GLN A 43 -1.86 -13.84 9.36
N GLU A 44 -2.38 -13.34 10.48
CA GLU A 44 -3.02 -12.03 10.56
C GLU A 44 -2.04 -10.90 10.18
N ALA A 45 -0.81 -10.94 10.69
CA ALA A 45 0.21 -9.94 10.36
C ALA A 45 0.54 -9.89 8.86
N GLU A 46 0.62 -11.05 8.20
CA GLU A 46 0.81 -11.11 6.75
C GLU A 46 -0.44 -10.64 5.98
N GLN A 47 -1.65 -10.94 6.45
CA GLN A 47 -2.88 -10.38 5.87
C GLN A 47 -2.92 -8.86 5.96
N LEU A 48 -2.50 -8.26 7.09
CA LEU A 48 -2.37 -6.81 7.23
C LEU A 48 -1.35 -6.25 6.22
N CYS A 49 -0.20 -6.90 6.06
CA CYS A 49 0.80 -6.51 5.06
C CYS A 49 0.23 -6.58 3.64
N SER A 50 -0.52 -7.63 3.30
CA SER A 50 -1.17 -7.78 1.99
C SER A 50 -2.21 -6.69 1.73
N LYS A 51 -2.99 -6.28 2.76
CA LYS A 51 -3.93 -5.15 2.64
C LYS A 51 -3.21 -3.84 2.31
N VAL A 52 -2.08 -3.57 2.96
CA VAL A 52 -1.25 -2.37 2.68
C VAL A 52 -0.66 -2.44 1.27
N ASP A 53 -0.17 -3.60 0.83
CA ASP A 53 0.34 -3.78 -0.53
C ASP A 53 -0.77 -3.54 -1.57
N ALA A 54 -1.96 -4.11 -1.39
CA ALA A 54 -3.09 -3.91 -2.28
C ALA A 54 -3.56 -2.44 -2.33
N ALA A 55 -3.60 -1.75 -1.19
CA ALA A 55 -3.90 -0.31 -1.16
C ALA A 55 -2.86 0.50 -1.93
N ALA A 56 -1.58 0.16 -1.79
CA ALA A 56 -0.51 0.83 -2.53
C ALA A 56 -0.57 0.52 -4.04
N ASP A 57 -0.96 -0.68 -4.44
CA ASP A 57 -1.15 -1.03 -5.86
C ASP A 57 -2.27 -0.19 -6.49
N ASN A 58 -3.41 -0.07 -5.79
CA ASN A 58 -4.52 0.79 -6.21
C ASN A 58 -4.09 2.26 -6.31
N ALA A 59 -3.32 2.75 -5.33
CA ALA A 59 -2.79 4.11 -5.34
C ALA A 59 -1.84 4.35 -6.52
N ARG A 60 -0.99 3.37 -6.90
CA ARG A 60 -0.14 3.51 -8.10
C ARG A 60 -0.96 3.67 -9.37
N THR A 61 -2.01 2.87 -9.53
CA THR A 61 -2.92 2.99 -10.67
C THR A 61 -3.60 4.36 -10.69
N ALA A 62 -4.02 4.89 -9.54
CA ALA A 62 -4.64 6.22 -9.46
C ALA A 62 -3.65 7.36 -9.78
N LEU A 63 -2.40 7.26 -9.33
CA LEU A 63 -1.36 8.27 -9.55
C LEU A 63 -0.80 8.26 -10.98
N ALA A 64 -0.46 7.07 -11.51
CA ALA A 64 0.16 6.94 -12.83
C ALA A 64 -0.86 6.86 -13.98
N GLY A 65 -2.10 6.46 -13.68
CA GLY A 65 -3.15 6.26 -14.67
C GLY A 65 -2.90 5.04 -15.56
N ASP A 66 -3.22 5.20 -16.85
CA ASP A 66 -3.02 4.15 -17.87
C ASP A 66 -1.52 3.83 -18.05
N PRO A 67 -1.09 2.55 -18.00
CA PRO A 67 0.32 2.18 -18.11
C PRO A 67 0.99 2.58 -19.42
N LEU A 68 0.28 2.50 -20.56
CA LEU A 68 0.86 2.88 -21.86
C LEU A 68 1.07 4.39 -21.92
N LYS A 69 0.11 5.17 -21.44
CA LYS A 69 0.24 6.62 -21.30
C LYS A 69 1.36 7.01 -20.33
N ALA A 70 1.53 6.27 -19.23
CA ALA A 70 2.65 6.50 -18.30
C ALA A 70 4.00 6.28 -18.99
N MET A 71 4.13 5.27 -19.87
CA MET A 71 5.33 5.06 -20.67
C MET A 71 5.58 6.19 -21.68
N GLU A 72 4.53 6.69 -22.34
CA GLU A 72 4.62 7.86 -23.23
C GLU A 72 5.14 9.10 -22.49
N TYR A 73 4.60 9.37 -21.30
CA TYR A 73 5.08 10.49 -20.47
C TYR A 73 6.50 10.30 -19.96
N ALA A 74 6.90 9.07 -19.62
CA ALA A 74 8.27 8.76 -19.23
C ALA A 74 9.26 9.02 -20.39
N GLN A 75 8.89 8.64 -21.62
CA GLN A 75 9.70 8.96 -22.81
C GLN A 75 9.75 10.47 -23.04
N ALA A 76 8.63 11.18 -22.93
CA ALA A 76 8.61 12.64 -23.06
C ALA A 76 9.48 13.34 -22.02
N ALA A 77 9.54 12.82 -20.78
CA ALA A 77 10.43 13.32 -19.74
C ALA A 77 11.91 13.09 -20.07
N ALA A 78 12.27 11.92 -20.58
CA ALA A 78 13.63 11.64 -21.03
C ALA A 78 14.06 12.58 -22.18
N ASP A 79 13.19 12.80 -23.15
CA ASP A 79 13.44 13.73 -24.27
C ASP A 79 13.55 15.18 -23.79
N ALA A 80 12.69 15.59 -22.86
CA ALA A 80 12.72 16.93 -22.26
C ALA A 80 14.02 17.16 -21.47
N GLN A 81 14.50 16.14 -20.75
CA GLN A 81 15.76 16.20 -20.02
C GLN A 81 16.93 16.35 -20.99
N ALA A 82 16.99 15.54 -22.05
CA ALA A 82 18.03 15.66 -23.07
C ALA A 82 18.03 17.04 -23.76
N TYR A 83 16.84 17.60 -24.01
CA TYR A 83 16.68 18.95 -24.56
C TYR A 83 17.15 20.05 -23.59
N GLN A 84 16.89 19.90 -22.29
CA GLN A 84 17.42 20.77 -21.24
C GLN A 84 18.94 20.68 -21.15
N ASP A 85 19.50 19.47 -21.13
CA ASP A 85 20.94 19.22 -21.01
C ASP A 85 21.72 19.78 -22.21
N ALA A 86 21.11 19.79 -23.39
CA ALA A 86 21.63 20.44 -24.60
C ALA A 86 21.51 21.98 -24.60
N GLY A 87 20.95 22.58 -23.55
CA GLY A 87 20.79 24.04 -23.43
C GLY A 87 19.61 24.61 -24.24
N TYR A 88 18.59 23.80 -24.53
CA TYR A 88 17.38 24.19 -25.26
C TYR A 88 17.63 24.68 -26.71
N PRO A 89 18.24 23.86 -27.60
CA PRO A 89 18.56 24.26 -28.97
C PRO A 89 17.31 24.57 -29.81
N LYS A 90 17.22 25.78 -30.37
CA LYS A 90 16.05 26.24 -31.14
C LYS A 90 15.72 25.38 -32.38
N LYS A 91 16.70 24.70 -32.98
CA LYS A 91 16.54 23.93 -34.22
C LYS A 91 16.28 22.44 -34.00
N GLU A 92 16.47 21.95 -32.77
CA GLU A 92 16.45 20.52 -32.43
C GLU A 92 15.53 20.31 -31.23
N VAL A 93 14.26 20.71 -31.39
CA VAL A 93 13.23 20.46 -30.38
C VAL A 93 12.71 19.03 -30.54
N PRO A 94 12.77 18.16 -29.52
CA PRO A 94 12.20 16.82 -29.60
C PRO A 94 10.70 16.85 -29.93
N LEU A 95 10.23 15.87 -30.71
CA LEU A 95 8.82 15.81 -31.13
C LEU A 95 7.86 15.70 -29.94
N SER A 96 8.25 14.97 -28.89
CA SER A 96 7.49 14.84 -27.64
C SER A 96 7.32 16.19 -26.92
N VAL A 97 8.37 17.02 -26.88
CA VAL A 97 8.32 18.39 -26.33
C VAL A 97 7.50 19.30 -27.25
N ALA A 98 7.68 19.19 -28.56
CA ALA A 98 6.94 19.98 -29.56
C ALA A 98 5.44 19.69 -29.53
N ALA A 99 5.03 18.43 -29.29
CA ALA A 99 3.62 18.05 -29.16
C ALA A 99 2.91 18.75 -27.98
N TRP A 100 3.67 19.18 -26.97
CA TRP A 100 3.15 19.94 -25.82
C TRP A 100 3.29 21.46 -25.98
N VAL A 101 3.77 21.93 -27.12
CA VAL A 101 3.76 23.35 -27.47
C VAL A 101 2.33 23.74 -27.88
N VAL A 102 1.60 24.34 -26.94
CA VAL A 102 0.28 24.95 -27.18
C VAL A 102 0.42 26.47 -27.25
N LYS A 103 -0.54 27.14 -27.91
CA LYS A 103 -0.51 28.59 -28.20
C LYS A 103 -0.03 29.42 -27.00
N GLY A 104 1.13 30.07 -27.13
CA GLY A 104 1.76 30.91 -26.09
C GLY A 104 2.84 30.22 -25.24
N ARG A 105 3.04 28.91 -25.37
CA ARG A 105 4.09 28.16 -24.67
C ARG A 105 5.33 28.00 -25.56
N THR A 106 6.52 28.30 -25.04
CA THR A 106 7.77 28.02 -25.75
C THR A 106 8.16 26.55 -25.57
N ALA A 107 9.02 26.02 -26.45
CA ALA A 107 9.55 24.66 -26.30
C ALA A 107 10.29 24.46 -24.97
N LYS A 108 11.01 25.49 -24.50
CA LYS A 108 11.65 25.49 -23.17
C LYS A 108 10.61 25.33 -22.06
N LEU A 109 9.57 26.16 -22.06
CA LEU A 109 8.51 26.09 -21.05
C LEU A 109 7.74 24.77 -21.11
N ALA A 110 7.56 24.19 -22.30
CA ALA A 110 6.98 22.88 -22.46
C ALA A 110 7.85 21.79 -21.82
N ALA A 111 9.16 21.79 -22.07
CA ALA A 111 10.10 20.85 -21.46
C ALA A 111 10.13 20.98 -19.93
N GLU A 112 10.23 22.19 -19.40
CA GLU A 112 10.23 22.44 -17.95
C GLU A 112 8.94 21.93 -17.27
N GLN A 113 7.79 22.06 -17.93
CA GLN A 113 6.53 21.53 -17.40
C GLN A 113 6.42 20.01 -17.49
N ILE A 114 6.96 19.40 -18.55
CA ILE A 114 7.07 17.94 -18.65
C ILE A 114 7.89 17.41 -17.47
N LEU A 115 9.08 17.99 -17.25
CA LEU A 115 9.98 17.58 -16.17
C LEU A 115 9.35 17.80 -14.80
N SER A 116 8.75 18.96 -14.55
CA SER A 116 8.08 19.23 -13.27
C SER A 116 6.97 18.21 -12.96
N LYS A 117 6.20 17.77 -13.97
CA LYS A 117 5.18 16.72 -13.79
C LYS A 117 5.79 15.34 -13.55
N ALA A 118 6.88 15.03 -14.23
CA ALA A 118 7.61 13.78 -14.03
C ALA A 118 8.21 13.70 -12.61
N ASP A 119 8.75 14.81 -12.10
CA ASP A 119 9.27 14.91 -10.74
C ASP A 119 8.14 14.72 -9.71
N GLN A 120 7.01 15.41 -9.88
CA GLN A 120 5.85 15.25 -8.98
C GLN A 120 5.34 13.80 -8.92
N LEU A 121 5.25 13.13 -10.06
CA LEU A 121 4.85 11.71 -10.10
C LEU A 121 5.89 10.83 -9.40
N THR A 122 7.18 11.08 -9.64
CA THR A 122 8.28 10.36 -8.99
C THR A 122 8.24 10.52 -7.47
N ASP A 123 8.04 11.74 -6.99
CA ASP A 123 7.92 12.04 -5.56
C ASP A 123 6.74 11.31 -4.92
N HIS A 124 5.56 11.32 -5.57
CA HIS A 124 4.41 10.56 -5.07
C HIS A 124 4.67 9.06 -5.03
N LEU A 125 5.28 8.48 -6.06
CA LEU A 125 5.59 7.05 -6.08
C LEU A 125 6.63 6.65 -5.03
N LEU A 126 7.62 7.50 -4.76
CA LEU A 126 8.61 7.30 -3.70
C LEU A 126 7.99 7.45 -2.31
N ALA A 127 7.12 8.43 -2.10
CA ALA A 127 6.36 8.59 -0.86
C ALA A 127 5.51 7.35 -0.59
N LEU A 128 4.77 6.87 -1.60
CA LEU A 128 3.97 5.67 -1.52
C LEU A 128 4.80 4.42 -1.18
N ARG A 129 5.96 4.26 -1.82
CA ARG A 129 6.90 3.17 -1.52
C ARG A 129 7.35 3.23 -0.06
N THR A 130 7.67 4.42 0.43
CA THR A 130 8.14 4.65 1.79
C THR A 130 7.07 4.30 2.82
N LEU A 131 5.83 4.77 2.62
CA LEU A 131 4.69 4.45 3.49
C LEU A 131 4.47 2.93 3.59
N ARG A 132 4.42 2.25 2.44
CA ARG A 132 4.20 0.80 2.36
C ARG A 132 5.30 0.01 3.08
N LEU A 133 6.57 0.34 2.84
CA LEU A 133 7.69 -0.35 3.47
C LEU A 133 7.76 -0.11 4.98
N LYS A 134 7.54 1.14 5.41
CA LYS A 134 7.49 1.50 6.83
C LYS A 134 6.37 0.74 7.57
N ALA A 135 5.17 0.73 7.00
CA ALA A 135 4.02 0.05 7.58
C ALA A 135 4.27 -1.46 7.74
N LYS A 136 4.78 -2.13 6.70
CA LYS A 136 5.11 -3.57 6.77
C LYS A 136 6.16 -3.88 7.83
N ALA A 137 7.17 -3.02 7.98
CA ALA A 137 8.17 -3.18 9.03
C ALA A 137 7.54 -3.02 10.42
N GLN A 138 6.65 -2.03 10.61
CA GLN A 138 5.97 -1.79 11.88
C GLN A 138 4.98 -2.91 12.25
N ILE A 139 4.15 -3.36 11.30
CA ILE A 139 3.20 -4.48 11.49
C ILE A 139 3.95 -5.71 11.98
N ARG A 140 4.99 -6.14 11.26
CA ARG A 140 5.77 -7.33 11.62
C ARG A 140 6.50 -7.18 12.94
N ALA A 141 7.04 -5.98 13.22
CA ALA A 141 7.73 -5.72 14.48
C ALA A 141 6.78 -5.74 15.70
N GLN A 142 5.52 -5.33 15.54
CA GLN A 142 4.52 -5.40 16.61
C GLN A 142 3.95 -6.81 16.78
N ALA A 143 3.65 -7.49 15.67
CA ALA A 143 3.21 -8.89 15.70
C ALA A 143 4.24 -9.80 16.37
N ALA A 144 5.53 -9.63 16.06
CA ALA A 144 6.61 -10.40 16.70
C ALA A 144 6.74 -10.18 18.23
N LYS A 145 6.11 -9.12 18.75
CA LYS A 145 6.03 -8.82 20.20
C LYS A 145 4.71 -9.28 20.83
N GLY A 146 3.82 -9.92 20.07
CA GLY A 146 2.46 -10.28 20.50
C GLY A 146 1.51 -9.07 20.55
N ASN A 147 1.89 -7.91 20.02
CA ASN A 147 1.10 -6.69 20.10
C ASN A 147 0.20 -6.54 18.86
N MET A 148 -0.72 -7.48 18.65
CA MET A 148 -1.55 -7.50 17.44
C MET A 148 -2.45 -6.27 17.29
N ASP A 149 -2.90 -5.66 18.38
CA ASP A 149 -3.67 -4.41 18.31
C ASP A 149 -2.84 -3.25 17.73
N LEU A 150 -1.57 -3.14 18.12
CA LEU A 150 -0.64 -2.15 17.55
C LEU A 150 -0.28 -2.48 16.10
N ALA A 151 -0.20 -3.77 15.74
CA ALA A 151 -0.01 -4.19 14.36
C ALA A 151 -1.19 -3.77 13.47
N ARG A 152 -2.43 -3.92 13.94
CA ARG A 152 -3.65 -3.45 13.24
C ARG A 152 -3.65 -1.93 13.09
N SER A 153 -3.37 -1.19 14.18
CA SER A 153 -3.29 0.28 14.13
C SER A 153 -2.27 0.77 13.10
N ALA A 154 -1.08 0.15 13.05
CA ALA A 154 -0.06 0.50 12.05
C ALA A 154 -0.54 0.23 10.60
N GLY A 155 -1.33 -0.83 10.40
CA GLY A 155 -1.99 -1.09 9.12
C GLY A 155 -3.02 -0.02 8.77
N ASP A 156 -3.91 0.31 9.70
CA ASP A 156 -4.99 1.29 9.49
C ASP A 156 -4.44 2.69 9.22
N GLU A 157 -3.44 3.14 9.99
CA GLU A 157 -2.72 4.40 9.76
C GLU A 157 -2.09 4.46 8.36
N ALA A 158 -1.50 3.35 7.90
CA ALA A 158 -0.93 3.28 6.57
C ALA A 158 -2.00 3.35 5.47
N LEU A 159 -3.16 2.71 5.67
CA LEU A 159 -4.28 2.78 4.72
C LEU A 159 -4.82 4.20 4.60
N VAL A 160 -4.91 4.94 5.71
CA VAL A 160 -5.28 6.37 5.72
C VAL A 160 -4.25 7.19 4.95
N ALA A 161 -2.96 7.07 5.30
CA ALA A 161 -1.89 7.84 4.66
C ALA A 161 -1.78 7.58 3.15
N ILE A 162 -1.96 6.32 2.72
CA ILE A 162 -1.99 5.95 1.29
C ILE A 162 -3.18 6.62 0.58
N ARG A 163 -4.35 6.67 1.21
CA ARG A 163 -5.54 7.34 0.65
C ARG A 163 -5.33 8.85 0.53
N GLU A 164 -4.76 9.48 1.54
CA GLU A 164 -4.48 10.92 1.55
C GLU A 164 -3.44 11.32 0.51
N LEU A 165 -2.45 10.46 0.24
CA LEU A 165 -1.47 10.69 -0.82
C LEU A 165 -2.12 10.78 -2.21
N VAL A 166 -3.23 10.08 -2.44
CA VAL A 166 -3.95 10.06 -3.72
C VAL A 166 -4.98 11.18 -3.82
N ASN A 167 -5.75 11.41 -2.75
CA ASN A 167 -6.92 12.29 -2.79
C ASN A 167 -6.68 13.67 -2.15
N GLY A 168 -5.54 13.89 -1.51
CA GLY A 168 -5.34 14.99 -0.56
C GLY A 168 -5.88 14.66 0.84
N PRO A 169 -5.59 15.50 1.85
CA PRO A 169 -6.06 15.28 3.22
C PRO A 169 -7.59 15.31 3.28
N SER A 170 -8.18 14.34 3.99
CA SER A 170 -9.63 14.35 4.24
C SER A 170 -9.94 15.48 5.24
N SER A 171 -10.81 16.43 4.85
CA SER A 171 -11.27 17.53 5.72
C SER A 171 -12.32 17.07 6.72
#